data_AF-A0A945GPT4-F1
#
_entry.id   AF-A0A945GPT4-F1
#
_cell.length_a   1.000
_cell.length_b   1.000
_cell.length_c   1.000
_cell.angle_alpha   90.00
_cell.angle_beta   90.00
_cell.angle_gamma   90.00
#
_symmetry.space_group_name_H-M   'P 1'
#
loop_
_entity.id
_entity.type
_entity.pdbx_description
1 polymer ?
#
loop_
_entity_poly.entity_id
_entity_poly.type
_entity_poly.pdbx_seq_one_letter_code
_entity_poly.pdbx_strand_id
1 'polypeptide(L)'
;MLKKVGISKRLSLGFGVVILFIIAIGTFSLNRMEVLADLTLKLYNHPFQVSNAVLEVDRNIVSIHRSMKDVVLANNRAEMEAAIEQVSACEKKVYESFEVIAERFLGDSGMYEEPLEAFRQWKSIRDEVIGLIQAGEKDAAAAITKGKGAAHISLITEKMRALRDFAYSKAAEFLGDAQGTRARTQRIFLSLLVVTTLVGIGVALSISRSMTTRIDKG
;
A
#
# COMPACT_ATOMS: atom_id res chain seq x y z
N MET A 1 31.87 9.10 47.79
CA MET A 1 31.20 10.36 48.23
C MET A 1 29.72 10.19 48.66
N LEU A 2 29.08 9.03 48.51
CA LEU A 2 27.65 8.83 48.87
C LEU A 2 27.35 8.72 50.39
N LYS A 3 28.35 8.68 51.28
CA LYS A 3 28.16 8.36 52.71
C LYS A 3 27.35 9.40 53.51
N LYS A 4 27.26 10.67 53.07
CA LYS A 4 26.59 11.78 53.79
C LYS A 4 25.17 12.13 53.29
N VAL A 5 24.65 11.47 52.26
CA VAL A 5 23.30 11.74 51.73
C VAL A 5 22.25 11.00 52.57
N GLY A 6 21.16 11.66 52.99
CA GLY A 6 20.06 11.05 53.75
C GLY A 6 19.34 9.94 52.96
N ILE A 7 18.74 8.97 53.67
CA ILE A 7 18.12 7.77 53.08
C ILE A 7 17.07 8.13 52.03
N SER A 8 16.20 9.10 52.33
CA SER A 8 15.17 9.61 51.40
C SER A 8 15.76 10.10 50.06
N LYS A 9 16.81 10.94 50.10
CA LYS A 9 17.45 11.46 48.87
C LYS A 9 18.07 10.36 48.01
N ARG A 10 18.59 9.27 48.61
CA ARG A 10 19.13 8.12 47.87
C ARG A 10 18.03 7.29 47.22
N LEU A 11 16.91 7.11 47.94
CA LEU A 11 15.72 6.44 47.41
C LEU A 11 15.16 7.20 46.20
N SER A 12 14.97 8.51 46.34
CA SER A 12 14.49 9.38 45.26
C SER A 12 15.41 9.39 44.05
N LEU A 13 16.73 9.39 44.24
CA LEU A 13 17.70 9.27 43.13
C LEU A 13 17.58 7.91 42.41
N GLY A 14 17.50 6.81 43.17
CA GLY A 14 17.37 5.47 42.60
C GLY A 14 16.08 5.29 41.80
N PHE A 15 14.94 5.67 42.38
CA PHE A 15 13.66 5.65 41.69
C PHE A 15 13.61 6.64 40.52
N GLY A 16 14.21 7.83 40.67
CA GLY A 16 14.26 8.84 39.60
C GLY A 16 14.98 8.34 38.34
N VAL A 17 16.09 7.61 38.50
CA VAL A 17 16.79 6.98 37.37
C VAL A 17 15.91 5.94 36.68
N VAL A 18 15.26 5.06 37.44
CA VAL A 18 14.37 4.03 36.87
C VAL A 18 13.19 4.67 36.13
N ILE A 19 12.56 5.70 36.70
CA ILE A 19 11.47 6.45 36.07
C ILE A 19 11.94 7.11 34.76
N LEU A 20 13.14 7.70 34.74
CA LEU A 20 13.70 8.31 33.55
C LEU A 20 13.91 7.28 32.42
N PHE A 21 14.41 6.08 32.75
CA PHE A 21 14.52 4.99 31.78
C PHE A 21 13.15 4.54 31.26
N ILE A 22 12.14 4.41 32.13
CA ILE A 22 10.78 4.04 31.73
C ILE A 22 10.21 5.08 30.75
N ILE A 23 10.34 6.37 31.05
CA ILE A 23 9.88 7.46 30.17
C ILE A 23 10.60 7.38 28.83
N ALA A 24 11.93 7.24 28.81
CA ALA A 24 12.71 7.15 27.59
C ALA A 24 12.31 5.95 26.71
N ILE A 25 12.08 4.78 27.32
CA ILE A 25 11.62 3.57 26.63
C ILE A 25 10.19 3.78 26.09
N GLY A 26 9.32 4.38 26.89
CA GLY A 26 7.94 4.69 26.51
C GLY A 26 7.90 5.60 25.29
N THR A 27 8.59 6.74 25.34
CA THR A 27 8.68 7.69 24.22
C THR A 27 9.31 7.04 22.98
N PHE A 28 10.38 6.27 23.13
CA PHE A 28 10.99 5.54 22.02
C PHE A 28 9.99 4.56 21.38
N SER A 29 9.25 3.81 22.19
CA SER A 29 8.29 2.81 21.71
C SER A 29 7.12 3.46 20.96
N LEU A 30 6.59 4.57 21.48
CA LEU A 30 5.54 5.35 20.83
C LEU A 30 5.99 5.88 19.47
N ASN A 31 7.18 6.49 19.39
CA ASN A 31 7.74 6.96 18.11
C ASN A 31 7.91 5.83 17.09
N ARG A 32 8.30 4.63 17.53
CA ARG A 32 8.46 3.47 16.62
C ARG A 32 7.10 2.90 16.18
N MET A 33 6.09 2.95 17.03
CA MET A 33 4.72 2.61 16.66
C MET A 33 4.17 3.57 15.60
N GLU A 34 4.43 4.87 15.71
CA GLU A 34 4.04 5.86 14.70
C GLU A 34 4.70 5.59 13.34
N VAL A 35 6.01 5.26 13.31
CA VAL A 35 6.69 4.89 12.06
C VAL A 35 6.06 3.65 11.43
N LEU A 36 5.72 2.64 12.24
CA LEU A 36 5.07 1.43 11.72
C LEU A 36 3.66 1.71 11.20
N ALA A 37 2.92 2.60 11.87
CA ALA A 37 1.61 3.05 11.44
C ALA A 37 1.70 3.82 10.10
N ASP A 38 2.67 4.73 9.95
CA ASP A 38 2.92 5.47 8.70
C ASP A 38 3.27 4.53 7.54
N LEU A 39 4.16 3.55 7.76
CA LEU A 39 4.50 2.55 6.73
C LEU A 39 3.27 1.72 6.31
N THR A 40 2.43 1.35 7.27
CA THR A 40 1.19 0.59 7.00
C THR A 40 0.17 1.44 6.25
N LEU A 41 0.01 2.71 6.63
CA LEU A 41 -0.87 3.65 5.94
C LEU A 41 -0.38 3.93 4.53
N LYS A 42 0.93 4.10 4.33
CA LYS A 42 1.51 4.29 2.99
C LYS A 42 1.33 3.05 2.11
N LEU A 43 1.60 1.86 2.65
CA LEU A 43 1.33 0.58 1.97
C LEU A 43 -0.13 0.50 1.50
N TYR A 44 -1.07 0.84 2.38
CA TYR A 44 -2.50 0.79 2.07
C TYR A 44 -2.88 1.87 1.06
N ASN A 45 -2.59 3.14 1.34
CA ASN A 45 -3.05 4.28 0.52
C ASN A 45 -2.39 4.33 -0.85
N HIS A 46 -1.20 3.74 -1.02
CA HIS A 46 -0.46 3.77 -2.29
C HIS A 46 -0.48 2.39 -2.99
N PRO A 47 0.55 1.53 -2.88
CA PRO A 47 0.69 0.39 -3.78
C PRO A 47 -0.47 -0.62 -3.69
N PHE A 48 -1.12 -0.76 -2.54
CA PHE A 48 -2.30 -1.64 -2.43
C PHE A 48 -3.50 -1.08 -3.22
N GLN A 49 -3.82 0.20 -3.07
CA GLN A 49 -4.93 0.84 -3.78
C GLN A 49 -4.65 0.94 -5.28
N VAL A 50 -3.41 1.25 -5.66
CA VAL A 50 -2.96 1.22 -7.06
C VAL A 50 -3.11 -0.19 -7.63
N SER A 51 -2.68 -1.24 -6.92
CA SER A 51 -2.83 -2.62 -7.38
C SER A 51 -4.29 -3.01 -7.59
N ASN A 52 -5.20 -2.59 -6.70
CA ASN A 52 -6.63 -2.85 -6.85
C ASN A 52 -7.22 -2.09 -8.05
N ALA A 53 -6.83 -0.83 -8.25
CA ALA A 53 -7.26 -0.04 -9.40
C ALA A 53 -6.75 -0.63 -10.72
N VAL A 54 -5.50 -1.11 -10.77
CA VAL A 54 -4.94 -1.84 -11.93
C VAL A 54 -5.76 -3.09 -12.25
N LEU A 55 -6.15 -3.87 -11.24
CA LEU A 55 -7.00 -5.05 -11.44
C LEU A 55 -8.39 -4.67 -11.95
N GLU A 56 -8.96 -3.56 -11.49
CA GLU A 56 -10.25 -3.05 -11.95
C GLU A 56 -10.16 -2.56 -13.41
N VAL A 57 -9.04 -1.91 -13.80
CA VAL A 57 -8.76 -1.57 -15.21
C VAL A 57 -8.72 -2.83 -16.08
N ASP A 58 -7.91 -3.83 -15.70
CA ASP A 58 -7.80 -5.10 -16.44
C ASP A 58 -9.17 -5.77 -16.60
N ARG A 59 -9.95 -5.85 -15.52
CA ARG A 59 -11.31 -6.43 -15.54
C ARG A 59 -12.25 -5.68 -16.47
N ASN A 60 -12.26 -4.35 -16.43
CA ASN A 60 -13.15 -3.55 -17.26
C ASN A 60 -12.71 -3.54 -18.73
N ILE A 61 -11.40 -3.59 -19.03
CA ILE A 61 -10.91 -3.78 -20.41
C ILE A 61 -11.42 -5.11 -21.00
N VAL A 62 -11.30 -6.20 -20.24
CA VAL A 62 -11.84 -7.51 -20.67
C VAL A 62 -13.35 -7.45 -20.87
N SER A 63 -14.06 -6.78 -19.97
CA SER A 63 -15.51 -6.61 -20.06
C SER A 63 -15.93 -5.79 -21.28
N ILE A 64 -15.24 -4.68 -21.57
CA ILE A 64 -15.45 -3.88 -22.79
C ILE A 64 -15.21 -4.74 -24.03
N HIS A 65 -14.12 -5.51 -24.08
CA HIS A 65 -13.83 -6.33 -25.24
C HIS A 65 -14.89 -7.41 -25.46
N ARG A 66 -15.40 -8.02 -24.38
CA ARG A 66 -16.53 -8.96 -24.45
C ARG A 66 -17.79 -8.25 -24.97
N SER A 67 -18.17 -7.11 -24.39
CA SER A 67 -19.36 -6.38 -24.82
C SER A 67 -19.25 -5.87 -26.26
N MET A 68 -18.05 -5.56 -26.75
CA MET A 68 -17.85 -5.26 -28.18
C MET A 68 -18.12 -6.48 -29.09
N LYS A 69 -17.90 -7.71 -28.62
CA LYS A 69 -18.34 -8.91 -29.34
C LYS A 69 -19.86 -9.02 -29.33
N ASP A 70 -20.50 -8.67 -28.21
CA ASP A 70 -21.97 -8.64 -28.12
C ASP A 70 -22.57 -7.59 -29.07
N VAL A 71 -21.92 -6.42 -29.24
CA VAL A 71 -22.29 -5.42 -30.27
C VAL A 71 -22.28 -6.04 -31.66
N VAL A 72 -21.22 -6.78 -32.01
CA VAL A 72 -21.09 -7.44 -33.32
C VAL A 72 -22.13 -8.55 -33.51
N LEU A 73 -22.45 -9.27 -32.44
CA LEU A 73 -23.36 -10.43 -32.47
C LEU A 73 -24.84 -10.06 -32.28
N ALA A 74 -25.17 -8.81 -31.97
CA ALA A 74 -26.53 -8.37 -31.72
C ALA A 74 -27.49 -8.71 -32.87
N ASN A 75 -28.67 -9.22 -32.52
CA ASN A 75 -29.71 -9.61 -33.48
C ASN A 75 -30.62 -8.45 -33.84
N ASN A 76 -30.71 -7.45 -32.96
CA ASN A 76 -31.57 -6.30 -33.12
C ASN A 76 -30.91 -5.06 -32.49
N ARG A 77 -31.53 -3.90 -32.76
CA ARG A 77 -31.04 -2.60 -32.30
C ARG A 77 -31.01 -2.49 -30.77
N ALA A 78 -31.98 -3.06 -30.07
CA ALA A 78 -32.05 -2.99 -28.62
C ALA A 78 -30.89 -3.76 -27.95
N GLU A 79 -30.58 -4.97 -28.44
CA GLU A 79 -29.41 -5.75 -28.00
C GLU A 79 -28.09 -5.00 -28.24
N MET A 80 -27.95 -4.37 -29.41
CA MET A 80 -26.77 -3.58 -29.75
C MET A 80 -26.62 -2.37 -28.82
N GLU A 81 -27.69 -1.60 -28.60
CA GLU A 81 -27.68 -0.42 -27.73
C GLU A 81 -27.37 -0.81 -26.27
N ALA A 82 -27.92 -1.91 -25.76
CA ALA A 82 -27.60 -2.43 -24.43
C ALA A 82 -26.11 -2.82 -24.30
N ALA A 83 -25.53 -3.44 -25.33
CA ALA A 83 -24.11 -3.77 -25.33
C ALA A 83 -23.21 -2.51 -25.38
N ILE A 84 -23.60 -1.48 -26.14
CA ILE A 84 -22.91 -0.18 -26.18
C ILE A 84 -22.98 0.54 -24.83
N GLU A 85 -24.13 0.47 -24.15
CA GLU A 85 -24.29 1.02 -22.80
C GLU A 85 -23.35 0.32 -21.81
N GLN A 86 -23.24 -1.01 -21.87
CA GLN A 86 -22.31 -1.77 -21.05
C GLN A 86 -20.84 -1.39 -21.32
N VAL A 87 -20.47 -1.16 -22.59
CA VAL A 87 -19.14 -0.65 -22.97
C VAL A 87 -18.89 0.71 -22.31
N SER A 88 -19.86 1.62 -22.39
CA SER A 88 -19.75 2.97 -21.83
C SER A 88 -19.62 2.95 -20.31
N ALA A 89 -20.39 2.09 -19.63
CA ALA A 89 -20.32 1.92 -18.18
C ALA A 89 -18.97 1.38 -17.71
N CYS A 90 -18.42 0.38 -18.41
CA CYS A 90 -17.08 -0.14 -18.11
C CYS A 90 -15.98 0.87 -18.47
N GLU A 91 -16.11 1.62 -19.57
CA GLU A 91 -15.17 2.66 -19.97
C GLU A 91 -15.07 3.74 -18.89
N LYS A 92 -16.20 4.17 -18.31
CA LYS A 92 -16.21 5.10 -17.17
C LYS A 92 -15.39 4.57 -15.98
N LYS A 93 -15.59 3.31 -15.61
CA LYS A 93 -14.84 2.66 -14.50
C LYS A 93 -13.34 2.57 -14.76
N VAL A 94 -12.93 2.38 -16.02
CA VAL A 94 -11.51 2.42 -16.39
C VAL A 94 -10.92 3.80 -16.11
N TYR A 95 -11.59 4.88 -16.53
CA TYR A 95 -11.12 6.25 -16.25
C TYR A 95 -11.08 6.54 -14.74
N GLU A 96 -12.14 6.21 -14.00
CA GLU A 96 -12.19 6.36 -12.53
C GLU A 96 -11.02 5.60 -11.86
N SER A 97 -10.68 4.41 -12.34
CA SER A 97 -9.55 3.64 -11.82
C SER A 97 -8.20 4.27 -12.17
N PHE A 98 -8.05 4.85 -13.37
CA PHE A 98 -6.84 5.60 -13.74
C PHE A 98 -6.68 6.89 -12.95
N GLU A 99 -7.76 7.55 -12.53
CA GLU A 99 -7.70 8.70 -11.60
C GLU A 99 -7.14 8.29 -10.24
N VAL A 100 -7.62 7.15 -9.68
CA VAL A 100 -7.09 6.58 -8.44
C VAL A 100 -5.60 6.22 -8.59
N ILE A 101 -5.21 5.67 -9.74
CA ILE A 101 -3.80 5.38 -10.03
C ILE A 101 -3.01 6.70 -10.03
N ALA A 102 -3.42 7.70 -10.80
CA ALA A 102 -2.71 8.98 -10.91
C ALA A 102 -2.55 9.70 -9.56
N GLU A 103 -3.56 9.65 -8.68
CA GLU A 103 -3.50 10.27 -7.35
C GLU A 103 -2.51 9.56 -6.41
N ARG A 104 -2.41 8.23 -6.52
CA ARG A 104 -1.75 7.38 -5.50
C ARG A 104 -0.45 6.76 -5.95
N PHE A 105 -0.09 6.90 -7.23
CA PHE A 105 1.13 6.33 -7.78
C PHE A 105 2.38 7.00 -7.20
N LEU A 106 3.38 6.19 -6.86
CA LEU A 106 4.64 6.65 -6.28
C LEU A 106 5.81 6.58 -7.27
N GLY A 107 5.54 6.24 -8.52
CA GLY A 107 6.54 6.12 -9.59
C GLY A 107 6.44 7.22 -10.62
N ASP A 108 7.09 7.01 -11.76
CA ASP A 108 7.04 7.92 -12.91
C ASP A 108 5.64 7.93 -13.56
N SER A 109 5.10 9.10 -13.87
CA SER A 109 3.74 9.21 -14.38
C SER A 109 3.56 8.56 -15.75
N GLY A 110 4.63 8.48 -16.55
CA GLY A 110 4.64 7.78 -17.83
C GLY A 110 4.18 6.33 -17.74
N MET A 111 4.42 5.67 -16.60
CA MET A 111 4.02 4.28 -16.37
C MET A 111 2.51 4.06 -16.38
N TYR A 112 1.71 5.06 -15.99
CA TYR A 112 0.24 4.99 -16.07
C TYR A 112 -0.34 5.82 -17.22
N GLU A 113 0.35 6.87 -17.67
CA GLU A 113 -0.08 7.69 -18.80
C GLU A 113 -0.03 6.91 -20.12
N GLU A 114 1.00 6.10 -20.34
CA GLU A 114 1.11 5.28 -21.55
C GLU A 114 -0.04 4.27 -21.74
N PRO A 115 -0.39 3.41 -20.75
CA PRO A 115 -1.54 2.51 -20.90
C PRO A 115 -2.88 3.27 -20.95
N LEU A 116 -3.02 4.40 -20.25
CA LEU A 116 -4.21 5.26 -20.37
C LEU A 116 -4.37 5.79 -21.80
N GLU A 117 -3.28 6.24 -22.41
CA GLU A 117 -3.30 6.74 -23.78
C GLU A 117 -3.60 5.63 -24.79
N ALA A 118 -3.00 4.45 -24.62
CA ALA A 118 -3.34 3.28 -25.41
C ALA A 118 -4.84 2.92 -25.25
N PHE A 119 -5.39 3.02 -24.05
CA PHE A 119 -6.83 2.82 -23.82
C PHE A 119 -7.70 3.87 -24.54
N ARG A 120 -7.30 5.15 -24.53
CA ARG A 120 -8.00 6.22 -25.26
C ARG A 120 -8.01 5.96 -26.77
N GLN A 121 -6.87 5.56 -27.33
CA GLN A 121 -6.76 5.23 -28.76
C GLN A 121 -7.64 4.04 -29.16
N TRP A 122 -7.87 3.09 -28.25
CA TRP A 122 -8.76 1.96 -28.51
C TRP A 122 -10.20 2.40 -28.77
N LYS A 123 -10.64 3.52 -28.21
CA LYS A 123 -12.00 4.04 -28.41
C LYS A 123 -12.31 4.25 -29.88
N SER A 124 -11.40 4.85 -30.64
CA SER A 124 -11.59 5.06 -32.09
C SER A 124 -11.80 3.75 -32.85
N ILE A 125 -11.12 2.67 -32.45
CA ILE A 125 -11.31 1.33 -33.03
C ILE A 125 -12.70 0.78 -32.68
N ARG A 126 -13.17 1.00 -31.45
CA ARG A 126 -14.52 0.58 -31.03
C ARG A 126 -15.61 1.36 -31.78
N ASP A 127 -15.42 2.67 -31.95
CA ASP A 127 -16.36 3.53 -32.67
C ASP A 127 -16.44 3.13 -34.16
N GLU A 128 -15.32 2.78 -34.78
CA GLU A 128 -15.26 2.20 -36.13
C GLU A 128 -16.09 0.91 -36.24
N VAL A 129 -15.94 -0.01 -35.27
CA VAL A 129 -16.73 -1.25 -35.21
C VAL A 129 -18.23 -0.96 -35.06
N ILE A 130 -18.61 -0.03 -34.17
CA ILE A 130 -20.01 0.36 -33.96
C ILE A 130 -20.60 0.94 -35.25
N GLY A 131 -19.87 1.81 -35.94
CA GLY A 131 -20.30 2.39 -37.22
C GLY A 131 -20.54 1.33 -38.30
N LEU A 132 -19.64 0.34 -38.42
CA LEU A 132 -19.81 -0.77 -39.37
C LEU A 132 -21.05 -1.62 -39.05
N ILE A 133 -21.32 -1.91 -37.77
CA ILE A 133 -22.53 -2.64 -37.38
C ILE A 133 -23.79 -1.84 -37.71
N GLN A 134 -23.79 -0.53 -37.48
CA GLN A 134 -24.91 0.35 -37.83
C GLN A 134 -25.13 0.43 -39.35
N ALA A 135 -24.08 0.30 -40.15
CA ALA A 135 -24.14 0.22 -41.60
C ALA A 135 -24.54 -1.18 -42.14
N GLY A 136 -24.68 -2.18 -41.25
CA GLY A 136 -24.99 -3.57 -41.63
C GLY A 136 -23.79 -4.42 -42.04
N GLU A 137 -22.55 -3.89 -41.93
CA GLU A 137 -21.32 -4.56 -42.33
C GLU A 137 -20.74 -5.46 -41.21
N LYS A 138 -21.49 -6.51 -40.85
CA LYS A 138 -21.13 -7.41 -39.74
C LYS A 138 -19.78 -8.11 -39.91
N ASP A 139 -19.45 -8.57 -41.11
CA ASP A 139 -18.19 -9.30 -41.35
C ASP A 139 -16.96 -8.40 -41.21
N ALA A 140 -17.05 -7.15 -41.70
CA ALA A 140 -15.99 -6.15 -41.54
C ALA A 140 -15.78 -5.79 -40.07
N ALA A 141 -16.89 -5.54 -39.33
CA ALA A 141 -16.86 -5.28 -37.90
C ALA A 141 -16.23 -6.44 -37.10
N ALA A 142 -16.57 -7.68 -37.47
CA ALA A 142 -16.00 -8.88 -36.86
C ALA A 142 -14.50 -9.03 -37.15
N ALA A 143 -14.06 -8.72 -38.38
CA ALA A 143 -12.66 -8.75 -38.77
C ALA A 143 -11.82 -7.75 -37.96
N ILE A 144 -12.30 -6.49 -37.81
CA ILE A 144 -11.62 -5.47 -37.00
C ILE A 144 -11.55 -5.90 -35.53
N THR A 145 -12.65 -6.42 -34.98
CA THR A 145 -12.71 -6.84 -33.57
C THR A 145 -11.74 -8.00 -33.26
N LYS A 146 -11.62 -8.97 -34.19
CA LYS A 146 -10.72 -10.14 -34.04
C LYS A 146 -9.26 -9.82 -34.36
N GLY A 147 -8.99 -8.86 -35.25
CA GLY A 147 -7.65 -8.45 -35.66
C GLY A 147 -7.17 -7.23 -34.88
N LYS A 148 -7.38 -6.05 -35.47
CA LYS A 148 -6.93 -4.74 -34.95
C LYS A 148 -7.32 -4.53 -33.47
N GLY A 149 -8.56 -4.83 -33.10
CA GLY A 149 -9.06 -4.69 -31.74
C GLY A 149 -8.34 -5.61 -30.74
N ALA A 150 -8.16 -6.90 -31.08
CA ALA A 150 -7.46 -7.85 -30.22
C ALA A 150 -5.96 -7.54 -30.06
N ALA A 151 -5.31 -7.10 -31.14
CA ALA A 151 -3.92 -6.63 -31.09
C ALA A 151 -3.77 -5.42 -30.18
N HIS A 152 -4.69 -4.45 -30.26
CA HIS A 152 -4.66 -3.25 -29.43
C HIS A 152 -4.90 -3.54 -27.95
N ILE A 153 -5.75 -4.52 -27.61
CA ILE A 153 -5.90 -4.98 -26.22
C ILE A 153 -4.62 -5.62 -25.71
N SER A 154 -3.95 -6.43 -26.54
CA SER A 154 -2.67 -7.05 -26.17
C SER A 154 -1.63 -5.99 -25.82
N LEU A 155 -1.57 -4.89 -26.60
CA LEU A 155 -0.72 -3.73 -26.31
C LEU A 155 -1.07 -3.08 -24.97
N ILE A 156 -2.36 -2.84 -24.70
CA ILE A 156 -2.78 -2.25 -23.42
C ILE A 156 -2.40 -3.17 -22.25
N THR A 157 -2.69 -4.47 -22.35
CA THR A 157 -2.36 -5.46 -21.31
C THR A 157 -0.86 -5.56 -21.06
N GLU A 158 -0.04 -5.45 -22.10
CA GLU A 158 1.42 -5.40 -21.97
C GLU A 158 1.87 -4.15 -21.21
N LYS A 159 1.38 -2.97 -21.58
CA LYS A 159 1.68 -1.72 -20.87
C LYS A 159 1.21 -1.73 -19.42
N MET A 160 0.04 -2.31 -19.14
CA MET A 160 -0.48 -2.49 -17.80
C MET A 160 0.36 -3.45 -16.95
N ARG A 161 1.14 -4.36 -17.54
CA ARG A 161 2.01 -5.28 -16.81
C ARG A 161 3.07 -4.53 -16.00
N ALA A 162 3.75 -3.57 -16.61
CA ALA A 162 4.77 -2.78 -15.92
C ALA A 162 4.20 -2.02 -14.72
N LEU A 163 3.00 -1.45 -14.88
CA LEU A 163 2.29 -0.75 -13.81
C LEU A 163 1.89 -1.70 -12.65
N ARG A 164 1.40 -2.90 -12.98
CA ARG A 164 1.07 -3.96 -12.03
C ARG A 164 2.30 -4.39 -11.22
N ASP A 165 3.40 -4.69 -11.92
CA ASP A 165 4.63 -5.19 -11.32
C ASP A 165 5.25 -4.13 -10.39
N PHE A 166 5.19 -2.85 -10.78
CA PHE A 166 5.61 -1.75 -9.93
C PHE A 166 4.78 -1.66 -8.65
N ALA A 167 3.45 -1.73 -8.76
CA ALA A 167 2.57 -1.68 -7.59
C ALA A 167 2.86 -2.83 -6.62
N TYR A 168 3.04 -4.05 -7.12
CA TYR A 168 3.43 -5.21 -6.30
C TYR A 168 4.80 -5.04 -5.65
N SER A 169 5.80 -4.60 -6.43
CA SER A 169 7.16 -4.38 -5.92
C SER A 169 7.18 -3.33 -4.82
N LYS A 170 6.46 -2.21 -5.00
CA LYS A 170 6.33 -1.18 -3.97
C LYS A 170 5.61 -1.67 -2.73
N ALA A 171 4.56 -2.49 -2.86
CA ALA A 171 3.93 -3.10 -1.69
C ALA A 171 4.90 -3.99 -0.90
N ALA A 172 5.72 -4.78 -1.61
CA ALA A 172 6.73 -5.63 -0.99
C ALA A 172 7.82 -4.81 -0.27
N GLU A 173 8.23 -3.67 -0.84
CA GLU A 173 9.18 -2.72 -0.23
C GLU A 173 8.66 -2.19 1.11
N PHE A 174 7.45 -1.62 1.12
CA PHE A 174 6.83 -1.12 2.36
C PHE A 174 6.64 -2.21 3.42
N LEU A 175 6.27 -3.43 3.01
CA LEU A 175 6.16 -4.56 3.92
C LEU A 175 7.54 -4.95 4.50
N GLY A 176 8.58 -4.97 3.67
CA GLY A 176 9.96 -5.22 4.09
C GLY A 176 10.45 -4.18 5.10
N ASP A 177 10.18 -2.89 4.84
CA ASP A 177 10.53 -1.80 5.75
C ASP A 177 9.79 -1.88 7.09
N ALA A 178 8.51 -2.24 7.06
CA ALA A 178 7.72 -2.46 8.26
C ALA A 178 8.27 -3.62 9.10
N GLN A 179 8.61 -4.75 8.47
CA GLN A 179 9.23 -5.90 9.13
C GLN A 179 10.61 -5.56 9.71
N GLY A 180 11.44 -4.84 8.94
CA GLY A 180 12.76 -4.37 9.39
C GLY A 180 12.66 -3.43 10.60
N THR A 181 11.70 -2.49 10.56
CA THR A 181 11.41 -1.57 11.66
C THR A 181 10.94 -2.31 12.90
N ARG A 182 10.05 -3.30 12.75
CA ARG A 182 9.60 -4.16 13.84
C ARG A 182 10.77 -4.92 14.49
N ALA A 183 11.57 -5.63 13.69
CA ALA A 183 12.67 -6.45 14.20
C ALA A 183 13.76 -5.60 14.89
N ARG A 184 14.06 -4.41 14.37
CA ARG A 184 14.98 -3.45 15.00
C ARG A 184 14.41 -2.91 16.31
N THR A 185 13.14 -2.53 16.32
CA THR A 185 12.46 -2.00 17.50
C THR A 185 12.39 -3.03 18.61
N GLN A 186 12.04 -4.28 18.31
CA GLN A 186 11.99 -5.37 19.29
C GLN A 186 13.37 -5.64 19.91
N ARG A 187 14.44 -5.67 19.10
CA ARG A 187 15.81 -5.85 19.63
C ARG A 187 16.22 -4.72 20.56
N ILE A 188 16.03 -3.46 20.14
CA ILE A 188 16.38 -2.29 20.97
C ILE A 188 15.55 -2.28 22.25
N PHE A 189 14.25 -2.54 22.15
CA PHE A 189 13.36 -2.59 23.30
C PHE A 189 13.78 -3.67 24.31
N LEU A 190 14.09 -4.88 23.84
CA LEU A 190 14.57 -5.97 24.70
C LEU A 190 15.89 -5.61 25.38
N SER A 191 16.84 -5.02 24.63
CA SER A 191 18.11 -4.56 25.20
C SER A 191 17.91 -3.49 26.29
N LEU A 192 17.05 -2.50 26.02
CA LEU A 192 16.72 -1.45 27.00
C LEU A 192 16.00 -2.01 28.22
N LEU A 193 15.11 -2.98 28.03
CA LEU A 193 14.41 -3.66 29.12
C LEU A 193 15.42 -4.37 30.04
N VAL A 194 16.31 -5.20 29.47
CA VAL A 194 17.35 -5.91 30.23
C VAL A 194 18.24 -4.94 30.99
N VAL A 195 18.74 -3.88 30.34
CA VAL A 195 19.58 -2.86 30.98
C VAL A 195 18.82 -2.17 32.12
N THR A 196 17.57 -1.78 31.90
CA THR A 196 16.75 -1.10 32.93
C THR A 196 16.48 -2.02 34.12
N THR A 197 16.21 -3.31 33.88
CA THR A 197 16.05 -4.30 34.95
C THR A 197 17.34 -4.49 35.75
N LEU A 198 18.50 -4.61 35.09
CA LEU A 198 19.78 -4.74 35.78
C LEU A 198 20.13 -3.49 36.61
N VAL A 199 19.87 -2.30 36.08
CA VAL A 199 20.03 -1.03 36.82
C VAL A 199 19.10 -1.01 38.03
N GLY A 200 17.83 -1.39 37.86
CA GLY A 200 16.86 -1.48 38.95
C GLY A 200 17.30 -2.44 40.06
N ILE A 201 17.77 -3.64 39.71
CA ILE A 201 18.33 -4.61 40.66
C ILE A 201 19.57 -4.03 41.35
N GLY A 202 20.49 -3.41 40.61
CA GLY A 202 21.70 -2.81 41.17
C GLY A 202 21.40 -1.68 42.16
N VAL A 203 20.42 -0.82 41.85
CA VAL A 203 19.92 0.23 42.75
C VAL A 203 19.30 -0.39 44.00
N ALA A 204 18.42 -1.39 43.85
CA ALA A 204 17.77 -2.07 44.97
C ALA A 204 18.78 -2.73 45.93
N LEU A 205 19.76 -3.47 45.39
CA LEU A 205 20.83 -4.10 46.17
C LEU A 205 21.71 -3.07 46.88
N SER A 206 22.05 -1.96 46.20
CA SER A 206 22.87 -0.88 46.77
C SER A 206 22.17 -0.20 47.95
N ILE A 207 20.87 0.07 47.82
CA ILE A 207 20.06 0.65 48.89
C ILE A 207 19.95 -0.35 50.05
N SER A 208 19.58 -1.61 49.77
CA SER A 208 19.42 -2.67 50.78
C SER A 208 20.68 -2.86 51.62
N ARG A 209 21.85 -3.06 50.99
CA ARG A 209 23.14 -3.18 51.69
C ARG A 209 23.47 -1.96 52.54
N SER A 210 23.16 -0.76 52.05
CA SER A 210 23.44 0.47 52.79
C SER A 210 22.57 0.65 54.04
N MET A 211 21.37 0.08 54.04
CA MET A 211 20.46 0.08 55.18
C MET A 211 20.88 -0.95 56.23
N THR A 212 21.16 -2.20 55.82
CA THR A 212 21.59 -3.26 56.76
C THR A 212 22.91 -2.93 57.44
N THR A 213 23.90 -2.42 56.70
CA THR A 213 25.20 -2.02 57.29
C THR A 213 25.09 -0.87 58.30
N ARG A 214 24.00 -0.08 58.27
CA ARG A 214 23.75 0.98 59.25
C ARG A 214 23.03 0.49 60.49
N ILE A 215 22.19 -0.55 60.36
CA ILE A 215 21.49 -1.17 61.48
C ILE A 215 22.48 -1.98 62.33
N ASP A 216 23.42 -2.71 61.72
CA ASP A 216 24.43 -3.49 62.46
C ASP A 216 25.52 -2.64 63.16
N LYS A 217 25.55 -1.32 62.93
CA LYS A 217 26.54 -0.39 63.50
C LYS A 217 25.96 0.67 64.44
N GLY A 218 24.65 0.64 64.65
CA GLY A 218 23.95 1.50 65.62
C GLY A 218 23.55 0.68 66.83
#